data_AF-A0A1A8YZT9-F1
#
_entry.id   AF-A0A1A8YZT9-F1
#
_cell.length_a   1.000
_cell.length_b   1.000
_cell.length_c   1.000
_cell.angle_alpha   90.00
_cell.angle_beta   90.00
_cell.angle_gamma   90.00
#
_symmetry.space_group_name_H-M   'P 1'
#
loop_
_entity.id
_entity.type
_entity.pdbx_description
1 polymer ?
#
loop_
_entity_poly.entity_id
_entity_poly.type
_entity_poly.pdbx_seq_one_letter_code
_entity_poly.pdbx_strand_id
1 'polypeptide(L)'
;MENIKLGFIGLGQMGSALANGIAKSSVIKKENIYYYSPSKKDTTFNYVNSNVEIYLPSKLLISICGGLNIGKLEQICGEDAKIAWVMPNTPCLVGEGSFIYCANKNVGEVDKKYVNAIFNACGIIHEIKEKDMDIATAISGCGPAYVYLFIESLIDAGVKNGLTRDLSKKLVLQTIQGSVKMVKLSDQPVQQLKDNICSPGGITAMGLFTLEKNGFKYGIIDAVDAAVQKSKAMGK
;
A
#
# COMPACT_ATOMS: atom_id res chain seq x y z
N MET A 1 16.50 -12.75 10.14
CA MET A 1 15.43 -12.59 11.15
C MET A 1 14.74 -13.91 11.46
N GLU A 2 15.38 -15.06 11.22
CA GLU A 2 14.68 -16.35 11.22
C GLU A 2 14.03 -16.73 12.56
N ASN A 3 14.57 -16.27 13.68
CA ASN A 3 14.07 -16.60 15.03
C ASN A 3 13.00 -15.64 15.56
N ILE A 4 12.59 -14.63 14.77
CA ILE A 4 11.58 -13.64 15.18
C ILE A 4 10.19 -14.21 14.99
N LYS A 5 9.34 -14.05 16.01
CA LYS A 5 7.91 -14.37 15.94
C LYS A 5 7.12 -13.12 15.55
N LEU A 6 6.38 -13.21 14.45
CA LEU A 6 5.51 -12.14 13.97
C LEU A 6 4.05 -12.48 14.25
N GLY A 7 3.32 -11.58 14.92
CA GLY A 7 1.90 -11.76 15.24
C GLY A 7 1.01 -10.78 14.48
N PHE A 8 -0.07 -11.27 13.87
CA PHE A 8 -1.11 -10.46 13.25
C PHE A 8 -2.38 -10.44 14.11
N ILE A 9 -2.84 -9.26 14.53
CA ILE A 9 -4.16 -9.11 15.17
C ILE A 9 -5.16 -8.78 14.06
N GLY A 10 -5.98 -9.76 13.71
CA GLY A 10 -6.88 -9.70 12.57
C GLY A 10 -6.19 -10.11 11.27
N LEU A 11 -6.82 -11.04 10.55
CA LEU A 11 -6.32 -11.56 9.28
C LEU A 11 -7.35 -11.29 8.17
N GLY A 12 -7.78 -10.02 8.05
CA GLY A 12 -8.64 -9.54 6.95
C GLY A 12 -7.90 -9.52 5.61
N GLN A 13 -8.43 -8.83 4.60
CA GLN A 13 -7.78 -8.77 3.27
C GLN A 13 -6.33 -8.29 3.34
N MET A 14 -6.08 -7.19 4.07
CA MET A 14 -4.72 -6.65 4.24
C MET A 14 -3.83 -7.54 5.12
N GLY A 15 -4.36 -8.04 6.25
CA GLY A 15 -3.62 -8.96 7.12
C GLY A 15 -3.18 -10.23 6.38
N SER A 16 -4.07 -10.81 5.57
CA SER A 16 -3.75 -11.93 4.67
C SER A 16 -2.64 -11.58 3.69
N ALA A 17 -2.75 -10.44 2.98
CA ALA A 17 -1.80 -10.06 1.95
C ALA A 17 -0.39 -9.83 2.51
N LEU A 18 -0.28 -9.19 3.69
CA LEU A 18 0.99 -9.00 4.38
C LEU A 18 1.59 -10.32 4.85
N ALA A 19 0.81 -11.14 5.57
CA ALA A 19 1.31 -12.41 6.10
C ALA A 19 1.82 -13.32 4.97
N ASN A 20 1.09 -13.38 3.85
CA ASN A 20 1.51 -14.16 2.69
C ASN A 20 2.71 -13.54 1.94
N GLY A 21 2.75 -12.21 1.79
CA GLY A 21 3.89 -11.52 1.18
C GLY A 21 5.19 -11.77 1.96
N ILE A 22 5.15 -11.62 3.29
CA ILE A 22 6.28 -11.88 4.18
C ILE A 22 6.68 -13.35 4.14
N ALA A 23 5.72 -14.29 4.21
CA ALA A 23 6.03 -15.71 4.14
C ALA A 23 6.74 -16.11 2.83
N LYS A 24 6.33 -15.55 1.68
CA LYS A 24 6.98 -15.82 0.38
C LYS A 24 8.41 -15.30 0.31
N SER A 25 8.71 -14.20 0.99
CA SER A 25 10.06 -13.61 1.01
C SER A 25 11.10 -14.45 1.76
N SER A 26 10.67 -15.39 2.59
CA SER A 26 11.52 -16.20 3.48
C SER A 26 12.31 -15.42 4.55
N VAL A 27 12.08 -14.12 4.71
CA VAL A 27 12.73 -13.29 5.75
C VAL A 27 12.32 -13.71 7.17
N ILE A 28 11.06 -14.15 7.32
CA ILE A 28 10.52 -14.80 8.51
C ILE A 28 9.92 -16.13 8.06
N LYS A 29 10.31 -17.22 8.73
CA LYS A 29 9.79 -18.55 8.41
C LYS A 29 8.30 -18.60 8.72
N LYS A 30 7.55 -19.32 7.89
CA LYS A 30 6.08 -19.39 7.97
C LYS A 30 5.60 -19.91 9.33
N GLU A 31 6.33 -20.84 9.93
CA GLU A 31 6.12 -21.38 11.27
C GLU A 31 6.32 -20.35 12.39
N ASN A 32 6.92 -19.20 12.10
CA ASN A 32 7.09 -18.10 13.04
C ASN A 32 6.08 -16.97 12.81
N ILE A 33 5.09 -17.17 11.94
CA ILE A 33 3.98 -16.24 11.71
C ILE A 33 2.73 -16.74 12.45
N TYR A 34 2.22 -15.89 13.33
CA TYR A 34 1.07 -16.12 14.19
C TYR A 34 -0.04 -15.14 13.87
N TYR A 35 -1.28 -15.50 14.16
CA TYR A 35 -2.40 -14.58 14.05
C TYR A 35 -3.50 -14.84 15.09
N TYR A 36 -4.24 -13.78 15.40
CA TYR A 36 -5.50 -13.82 16.13
C TYR A 36 -6.63 -13.30 15.25
N SER A 37 -7.81 -13.90 15.34
CA SER A 37 -9.06 -13.34 14.83
C SER A 37 -10.24 -13.95 15.61
N PRO A 38 -11.43 -13.30 15.65
CA PRO A 38 -12.58 -13.81 16.41
C PRO A 38 -12.99 -15.24 16.04
N SER A 39 -12.75 -15.65 14.80
CA SER A 39 -12.88 -17.03 14.33
C SER A 39 -11.59 -17.49 13.64
N LYS A 40 -11.27 -18.78 13.77
CA LYS A 40 -10.14 -19.40 13.07
C LYS A 40 -10.39 -19.33 11.57
N LYS A 41 -9.37 -18.93 10.82
CA LYS A 41 -9.42 -18.86 9.35
C LYS A 41 -8.75 -20.07 8.72
N ASP A 42 -9.16 -20.39 7.50
CA ASP A 42 -8.49 -21.39 6.67
C ASP A 42 -7.17 -20.81 6.13
N THR A 43 -6.14 -20.90 6.98
CA THR A 43 -4.78 -20.48 6.66
C THR A 43 -3.80 -21.43 7.31
N THR A 44 -2.62 -21.47 6.74
CA THR A 44 -1.49 -22.27 7.24
C THR A 44 -0.66 -21.58 8.32
N PHE A 45 -1.07 -20.40 8.81
CA PHE A 45 -0.38 -19.67 9.87
C PHE A 45 -0.84 -20.15 11.25
N ASN A 46 -0.03 -19.90 12.28
CA ASN A 46 -0.35 -20.36 13.63
C ASN A 46 -1.47 -19.50 14.25
N TYR A 47 -2.63 -20.12 14.49
CA TYR A 47 -3.74 -19.45 15.17
C TYR A 47 -3.48 -19.37 16.68
N VAL A 48 -3.63 -18.18 17.24
CA VAL A 48 -3.60 -17.90 18.68
C VAL A 48 -5.05 -17.72 19.13
N ASN A 49 -5.55 -18.58 20.01
CA ASN A 49 -6.86 -18.41 20.64
C ASN A 49 -6.69 -17.49 21.87
N SER A 50 -7.45 -16.40 22.00
CA SER A 50 -7.17 -15.44 23.09
C SER A 50 -8.38 -15.01 23.91
N ASN A 51 -8.30 -15.28 25.22
CA ASN A 51 -8.80 -14.43 26.31
C ASN A 51 -7.64 -13.56 26.87
N VAL A 52 -6.77 -13.00 26.02
CA VAL A 52 -5.46 -12.47 26.45
C VAL A 52 -5.47 -10.95 26.54
N GLU A 53 -5.17 -10.40 27.72
CA GLU A 53 -4.79 -9.01 27.91
C GLU A 53 -3.54 -8.70 27.08
N ILE A 54 -3.55 -7.60 26.31
CA ILE A 54 -2.44 -7.20 25.45
C ILE A 54 -1.30 -6.65 26.32
N TYR A 55 -0.43 -7.54 26.79
CA TYR A 55 0.78 -7.18 27.51
C TYR A 55 1.98 -7.11 26.55
N LEU A 56 2.39 -5.88 26.20
CA LEU A 56 3.46 -5.59 25.23
C LEU A 56 4.82 -5.12 25.80
N PRO A 57 5.15 -5.15 27.11
CA PRO A 57 6.45 -4.64 27.52
C PRO A 57 7.58 -5.41 26.83
N SER A 58 8.55 -4.64 26.32
CA SER A 58 9.68 -5.11 25.51
C SER A 58 9.34 -5.66 24.11
N LYS A 59 8.09 -5.58 23.64
CA LYS A 59 7.69 -5.99 22.29
C LYS A 59 7.42 -4.77 21.40
N LEU A 60 7.77 -4.92 20.12
CA LEU A 60 7.43 -3.94 19.07
C LEU A 60 6.02 -4.23 18.55
N LEU A 61 5.12 -3.26 18.70
CA LEU A 61 3.81 -3.26 18.08
C LEU A 61 3.90 -2.58 16.71
N ILE A 62 3.44 -3.28 15.68
CA ILE A 62 3.26 -2.72 14.33
C ILE A 62 1.76 -2.64 14.05
N SER A 63 1.23 -1.43 13.98
CA SER A 63 -0.17 -1.19 13.61
C SER A 63 -0.28 -0.93 12.12
N ILE A 64 -1.28 -1.53 11.47
CA ILE A 64 -1.64 -1.26 10.06
C ILE A 64 -3.01 -0.61 9.90
N CYS A 65 -3.60 -0.16 11.01
CA CYS A 65 -4.94 0.41 11.02
C CYS A 65 -4.93 1.81 10.40
N GLY A 66 -5.78 2.03 9.39
CA GLY A 66 -6.01 3.37 8.85
C GLY A 66 -6.63 4.29 9.89
N GLY A 67 -6.09 5.50 10.00
CA GLY A 67 -6.61 6.54 10.90
C GLY A 67 -6.35 6.31 12.40
N LEU A 68 -5.59 5.29 12.82
CA LEU A 68 -5.15 5.18 14.22
C LEU A 68 -3.72 5.71 14.34
N ASN A 69 -3.60 7.02 14.58
CA ASN A 69 -2.32 7.71 14.76
C ASN A 69 -1.59 7.25 16.02
N ILE A 70 -0.33 7.68 16.20
CA ILE A 70 0.52 7.24 17.32
C ILE A 70 -0.14 7.56 18.65
N GLY A 71 -0.67 8.77 18.84
CA GLY A 71 -1.31 9.16 20.09
C GLY A 71 -2.49 8.27 20.49
N LYS A 72 -3.35 7.88 19.53
CA LYS A 72 -4.44 6.93 19.79
C LYS A 72 -3.91 5.53 20.13
N LEU A 73 -2.86 5.09 19.45
CA LEU A 73 -2.24 3.79 19.73
C LEU A 73 -1.59 3.76 21.12
N GLU A 74 -0.94 4.84 21.55
CA GLU A 74 -0.40 5.00 22.91
C GLU A 74 -1.50 4.98 23.97
N GLN A 75 -2.65 5.62 23.71
CA GLN A 75 -3.80 5.55 24.62
C GLN A 75 -4.36 4.13 24.77
N ILE A 76 -4.31 3.31 23.71
CA ILE A 76 -4.82 1.93 23.72
C ILE A 76 -3.81 0.97 24.36
N CYS A 77 -2.52 1.15 24.06
CA CYS A 77 -1.47 0.17 24.40
C CYS A 77 -0.57 0.59 25.57
N GLY A 78 -0.72 1.82 26.06
CA GLY A 78 0.15 2.44 27.07
C GLY A 78 1.29 3.27 26.44
N GLU A 79 1.64 4.37 27.09
CA GLU A 79 2.67 5.32 26.63
C GLU A 79 4.10 4.73 26.60
N ASP A 80 4.35 3.63 27.34
CA ASP A 80 5.64 2.93 27.36
C ASP A 80 5.79 1.90 26.23
N ALA A 81 4.72 1.66 25.45
CA ALA A 81 4.77 0.71 24.35
C ALA A 81 5.67 1.20 23.21
N LYS A 82 6.33 0.26 22.52
CA LYS A 82 7.06 0.52 21.27
C LYS A 82 6.09 0.40 20.10
N ILE A 83 5.78 1.50 19.43
CA ILE A 83 4.72 1.55 18.42
C ILE A 83 5.27 2.06 17.09
N ALA A 84 5.17 1.24 16.05
CA ALA A 84 5.32 1.65 14.66
C ALA A 84 3.96 1.61 13.97
N TRP A 85 3.51 2.72 13.42
CA TRP A 85 2.32 2.80 12.58
C TRP A 85 2.74 2.72 11.12
N VAL A 86 2.40 1.61 10.47
CA VAL A 86 2.75 1.32 9.09
C VAL A 86 1.50 1.34 8.23
N MET A 87 1.50 2.05 7.11
CA MET A 87 0.44 1.92 6.12
C MET A 87 0.92 1.06 4.96
N PRO A 88 0.38 -0.17 4.81
CA PRO A 88 0.69 -1.04 3.69
C PRO A 88 -0.30 -0.87 2.53
N ASN A 89 -0.04 -1.61 1.44
CA ASN A 89 -1.01 -1.81 0.37
C ASN A 89 -0.99 -3.26 -0.15
N THR A 90 -2.06 -3.65 -0.85
CA THR A 90 -2.28 -5.04 -1.30
C THR A 90 -1.26 -5.60 -2.30
N PRO A 91 -0.57 -4.79 -3.14
CA PRO A 91 0.55 -5.27 -3.96
C PRO A 91 1.66 -6.03 -3.23
N CYS A 92 1.75 -5.93 -1.89
CA CYS A 92 2.67 -6.74 -1.11
C CYS A 92 2.50 -8.26 -1.31
N LEU A 93 1.31 -8.72 -1.72
CA LEU A 93 1.03 -10.14 -2.01
C LEU A 93 1.89 -10.70 -3.15
N VAL A 94 2.32 -9.82 -4.06
CA VAL A 94 3.18 -10.13 -5.22
C VAL A 94 4.58 -9.52 -5.09
N GLY A 95 4.95 -9.06 -3.89
CA GLY A 95 6.28 -8.50 -3.60
C GLY A 95 6.50 -7.05 -4.06
N GLU A 96 5.45 -6.38 -4.53
CA GLU A 96 5.51 -5.01 -5.07
C GLU A 96 4.77 -4.02 -4.15
N GLY A 97 4.78 -4.28 -2.85
CA GLY A 97 4.17 -3.41 -1.86
C GLY A 97 4.82 -2.02 -1.82
N SER A 98 4.02 -1.01 -1.54
CA SER A 98 4.52 0.31 -1.12
C SER A 98 4.06 0.55 0.30
N PHE A 99 5.02 0.83 1.18
CA PHE A 99 4.79 1.01 2.60
C PHE A 99 5.32 2.36 3.05
N ILE A 100 4.63 2.95 4.00
CA ILE A 100 5.07 4.14 4.73
C ILE A 100 4.93 3.85 6.21
N TYR A 101 5.80 4.42 7.04
CA TYR A 101 5.63 4.30 8.48
C TYR A 101 6.14 5.51 9.24
N CYS A 102 5.57 5.71 10.42
CA CYS A 102 6.13 6.53 11.48
C CYS A 102 6.15 5.72 12.77
N ALA A 103 6.94 6.14 13.75
CA ALA A 103 7.08 5.44 15.01
C ALA A 103 7.16 6.40 16.20
N ASN A 104 6.76 5.94 17.38
CA ASN A 104 6.83 6.74 18.59
C ASN A 104 8.25 6.79 19.16
N LYS A 105 8.44 7.62 20.20
CA LYS A 105 9.74 7.87 20.83
C LYS A 105 10.41 6.61 21.43
N ASN A 106 9.64 5.55 21.70
CA ASN A 106 10.14 4.33 22.32
C ASN A 106 10.72 3.32 21.30
N VAL A 107 10.48 3.53 20.00
CA VAL A 107 11.03 2.70 18.91
C VAL A 107 12.45 3.15 18.60
N GLY A 108 13.43 2.31 18.96
CA GLY A 108 14.84 2.56 18.70
C GLY A 108 15.30 2.09 17.31
N GLU A 109 16.55 2.35 16.97
CA GLU A 109 17.13 2.00 15.66
C GLU A 109 17.11 0.49 15.35
N VAL A 110 17.24 -0.36 16.37
CA VAL A 110 17.13 -1.82 16.19
C VAL A 110 15.70 -2.21 15.79
N ASP A 111 14.69 -1.60 16.41
CA ASP A 111 13.28 -1.84 16.10
C ASP A 111 12.94 -1.35 14.68
N LYS A 112 13.44 -0.18 14.29
CA LYS A 112 13.31 0.34 12.92
C LYS A 112 13.96 -0.57 11.89
N LYS A 113 15.13 -1.15 12.18
CA LYS A 113 15.76 -2.15 11.29
C LYS A 113 14.85 -3.37 11.09
N TYR A 114 14.15 -3.82 12.12
CA TYR A 114 13.17 -4.90 11.97
C TYR A 114 11.98 -4.49 11.12
N VAL A 115 11.39 -3.32 11.35
CA VAL A 115 10.29 -2.79 10.52
C VAL A 115 10.73 -2.73 9.05
N ASN A 116 11.85 -2.05 8.77
CA ASN A 116 12.37 -1.92 7.42
C ASN A 116 12.56 -3.28 6.74
N ALA A 117 13.17 -4.23 7.45
CA ALA A 117 13.51 -5.49 6.85
C ALA A 117 12.31 -6.46 6.71
N ILE A 118 11.26 -6.33 7.54
CA ILE A 118 9.99 -7.05 7.34
C ILE A 118 9.27 -6.57 6.08
N PHE A 119 9.14 -5.26 5.89
CA PHE A 119 8.35 -4.70 4.79
C PHE A 119 9.13 -4.66 3.47
N ASN A 120 10.45 -4.42 3.50
CA ASN A 120 11.28 -4.54 2.29
C ASN A 120 11.34 -5.98 1.75
N ALA A 121 10.91 -6.96 2.54
CA ALA A 121 10.82 -8.35 2.09
C ALA A 121 9.72 -8.57 1.04
N CYS A 122 8.71 -7.69 1.00
CA CYS A 122 7.57 -7.80 0.08
C CYS A 122 7.19 -6.46 -0.57
N GLY A 123 8.16 -5.55 -0.71
CA GLY A 123 7.99 -4.26 -1.39
C GLY A 123 9.03 -3.23 -0.96
N ILE A 124 8.65 -1.95 -0.93
CA ILE A 124 9.53 -0.83 -0.57
C ILE A 124 8.88 -0.03 0.55
N ILE A 125 9.62 0.23 1.63
CA ILE A 125 9.14 1.01 2.78
C ILE A 125 9.91 2.33 2.96
N HIS A 126 9.18 3.37 3.35
CA HIS A 126 9.73 4.68 3.68
C HIS A 126 9.32 5.12 5.08
N GLU A 127 10.28 5.60 5.88
CA GLU A 127 9.99 6.31 7.12
C GLU A 127 9.60 7.76 6.81
N ILE A 128 8.46 8.20 7.30
CA ILE A 128 7.94 9.56 7.09
C ILE A 128 7.50 10.19 8.41
N LYS A 129 7.20 11.49 8.39
CA LYS A 129 6.64 12.18 9.55
C LYS A 129 5.18 11.77 9.71
N GLU A 130 4.73 11.66 10.95
CA GLU A 130 3.33 11.30 11.26
C GLU A 130 2.32 12.22 10.56
N LYS A 131 2.60 13.52 10.49
CA LYS A 131 1.76 14.52 9.80
C LYS A 131 1.56 14.25 8.29
N ASP A 132 2.45 13.46 7.69
CA ASP A 132 2.42 13.12 6.26
C ASP A 132 1.74 11.75 6.03
N MET A 133 1.38 11.01 7.09
CA MET A 133 0.76 9.68 7.00
C MET A 133 -0.59 9.70 6.28
N ASP A 134 -1.43 10.72 6.48
CA ASP A 134 -2.76 10.78 5.84
C ASP A 134 -2.65 10.91 4.32
N ILE A 135 -1.81 11.82 3.83
CA ILE A 135 -1.60 12.01 2.39
C ILE A 135 -0.92 10.81 1.75
N ALA A 136 0.08 10.26 2.43
CA ALA A 136 0.78 9.10 1.91
C ALA A 136 -0.09 7.83 1.96
N THR A 137 -1.06 7.73 2.89
CA THR A 137 -2.10 6.70 2.89
C THR A 137 -3.02 6.84 1.67
N ALA A 138 -3.49 8.07 1.38
CA ALA A 138 -4.33 8.32 0.22
C ALA A 138 -3.61 7.97 -1.10
N ILE A 139 -2.30 8.20 -1.21
CA ILE A 139 -1.53 7.87 -2.41
C ILE A 139 -1.18 6.38 -2.46
N SER A 140 -0.56 5.82 -1.42
CA SER A 140 0.00 4.46 -1.46
C SER A 140 -1.00 3.39 -1.05
N GLY A 141 -1.74 3.61 0.04
CA GLY A 141 -2.73 2.67 0.56
C GLY A 141 -3.95 2.55 -0.34
N CYS A 142 -4.51 3.69 -0.76
CA CYS A 142 -5.68 3.74 -1.65
C CYS A 142 -5.30 3.66 -3.14
N GLY A 143 -4.07 4.02 -3.50
CA GLY A 143 -3.54 4.06 -4.87
C GLY A 143 -3.89 2.85 -5.75
N PRO A 144 -3.73 1.60 -5.28
CA PRO A 144 -4.06 0.42 -6.08
C PRO A 144 -5.50 0.44 -6.60
N ALA A 145 -6.47 0.90 -5.81
CA ALA A 145 -7.86 0.98 -6.26
C ALA A 145 -8.04 1.95 -7.43
N TYR A 146 -7.36 3.12 -7.39
CA TYR A 146 -7.40 4.09 -8.49
C TYR A 146 -6.77 3.52 -9.75
N VAL A 147 -5.65 2.80 -9.60
CA VAL A 147 -4.96 2.13 -10.71
C VAL A 147 -5.82 1.01 -11.29
N TYR A 148 -6.53 0.23 -10.46
CA TYR A 148 -7.43 -0.82 -10.93
C TYR A 148 -8.61 -0.25 -11.72
N LEU A 149 -9.22 0.84 -11.24
CA LEU A 149 -10.28 1.52 -11.97
C LEU A 149 -9.79 2.09 -13.30
N PHE A 150 -8.57 2.64 -13.34
CA PHE A 150 -7.94 3.11 -14.57
C PHE A 150 -7.70 1.97 -15.57
N ILE A 151 -7.18 0.83 -15.11
CA ILE A 151 -6.99 -0.37 -15.93
C ILE A 151 -8.33 -0.86 -16.49
N GLU A 152 -9.35 -0.99 -15.64
CA GLU A 152 -10.70 -1.41 -16.03
C GLU A 152 -11.27 -0.49 -17.12
N SER A 153 -11.18 0.83 -16.92
CA SER A 153 -11.68 1.84 -17.86
C SER A 153 -11.03 1.75 -19.24
N LEU A 154 -9.71 1.51 -19.30
CA LEU A 154 -9.00 1.34 -20.58
C LEU A 154 -9.34 0.03 -21.27
N ILE A 155 -9.52 -1.06 -20.52
CA ILE A 155 -9.94 -2.35 -21.07
C ILE A 155 -11.33 -2.21 -21.69
N ASP A 156 -12.27 -1.60 -20.98
CA ASP A 156 -13.64 -1.41 -21.47
C ASP A 156 -13.69 -0.46 -22.68
N ALA A 157 -12.84 0.57 -22.72
CA ALA A 157 -12.69 1.41 -23.91
C ALA A 157 -12.18 0.59 -25.12
N GLY A 158 -11.22 -0.31 -24.93
CA GLY A 158 -10.75 -1.21 -25.99
C GLY A 158 -11.87 -2.12 -26.51
N VAL A 159 -12.63 -2.74 -25.60
CA VAL A 159 -13.77 -3.62 -25.93
C VAL A 159 -14.86 -2.86 -26.68
N LYS A 160 -15.23 -1.67 -26.20
CA LYS A 160 -16.23 -0.81 -26.84
C LYS A 160 -15.86 -0.46 -28.29
N ASN A 161 -14.57 -0.43 -28.62
CA ASN A 161 -14.07 -0.10 -29.95
C ASN A 161 -13.61 -1.33 -30.76
N GLY A 162 -14.01 -2.54 -30.35
CA GLY A 162 -13.90 -3.75 -31.17
C GLY A 162 -12.75 -4.70 -30.82
N LEU A 163 -11.95 -4.42 -29.79
CA LEU A 163 -10.96 -5.38 -29.31
C LEU A 163 -11.62 -6.49 -28.47
N THR A 164 -10.99 -7.67 -28.44
CA THR A 164 -11.37 -8.68 -27.44
C THR A 164 -10.96 -8.19 -26.04
N ARG A 165 -11.69 -8.63 -25.00
CA ARG A 165 -11.36 -8.29 -23.61
C ARG A 165 -9.97 -8.77 -23.21
N ASP A 166 -9.56 -9.96 -23.68
CA ASP A 166 -8.23 -10.53 -23.41
C ASP A 166 -7.10 -9.69 -24.03
N LEU A 167 -7.22 -9.34 -25.32
CA LEU A 167 -6.21 -8.50 -25.98
C LEU A 167 -6.15 -7.11 -25.35
N SER A 168 -7.31 -6.50 -25.05
CA SER A 168 -7.39 -5.21 -24.38
C SER A 168 -6.64 -5.23 -23.05
N LYS A 169 -6.87 -6.26 -22.22
CA LYS A 169 -6.16 -6.44 -20.95
C LYS A 169 -4.66 -6.54 -21.15
N LYS A 170 -4.18 -7.36 -22.09
CA LYS A 170 -2.75 -7.53 -22.37
C LYS A 170 -2.09 -6.20 -22.78
N LEU A 171 -2.73 -5.45 -23.69
CA LEU A 171 -2.22 -4.15 -24.14
C LEU A 171 -2.16 -3.13 -23.01
N VAL A 172 -3.22 -3.02 -22.20
CA VAL A 172 -3.29 -2.05 -21.10
C VAL A 172 -2.22 -2.33 -20.05
N LEU A 173 -2.07 -3.58 -19.62
CA LEU A 173 -1.07 -3.94 -18.60
C LEU A 173 0.35 -3.65 -19.09
N GLN A 174 0.67 -4.02 -20.33
CA GLN A 174 2.00 -3.75 -20.91
C GLN A 174 2.26 -2.25 -21.08
N THR A 175 1.24 -1.47 -21.49
CA THR A 175 1.33 -0.02 -21.67
C THR A 175 1.66 0.68 -20.33
N ILE A 176 0.97 0.30 -19.25
CA ILE A 176 1.21 0.86 -17.92
C ILE A 176 2.60 0.46 -17.41
N GLN A 177 2.98 -0.82 -17.52
CA GLN A 177 4.29 -1.29 -17.08
C GLN A 177 5.43 -0.55 -17.80
N GLY A 178 5.33 -0.40 -19.12
CA GLY A 178 6.31 0.35 -19.92
C GLY A 178 6.38 1.83 -19.51
N SER A 179 5.23 2.47 -19.30
CA SER A 179 5.15 3.87 -18.89
C SER A 179 5.79 4.12 -17.52
N VAL A 180 5.51 3.25 -16.54
CA VAL A 180 6.15 3.33 -15.21
C VAL A 180 7.67 3.13 -15.32
N LYS A 181 8.13 2.18 -16.14
CA LYS A 181 9.55 1.93 -16.35
C LYS A 181 10.25 3.13 -17.00
N MET A 182 9.61 3.80 -17.96
CA MET A 182 10.12 5.03 -18.57
C MET A 182 10.29 6.15 -17.54
N VAL A 183 9.29 6.38 -16.69
CA VAL A 183 9.36 7.39 -15.62
C VAL A 183 10.49 7.09 -14.63
N LYS A 184 10.73 5.81 -14.29
CA LYS A 184 11.79 5.41 -13.35
C LYS A 184 13.21 5.54 -13.93
N LEU A 185 13.38 5.32 -15.23
CA LEU A 185 14.70 5.25 -15.88
C LEU A 185 15.11 6.53 -16.61
N SER A 186 14.17 7.43 -16.88
CA SER A 186 14.44 8.69 -17.57
C SER A 186 14.80 9.79 -16.58
N ASP A 187 15.76 10.64 -16.95
CA ASP A 187 16.04 11.89 -16.24
C ASP A 187 15.02 13.00 -16.55
N GLN A 188 14.09 12.75 -17.48
CA GLN A 188 13.08 13.73 -17.88
C GLN A 188 11.89 13.73 -16.90
N PRO A 189 11.28 14.91 -16.63
CA PRO A 189 10.04 14.98 -15.88
C PRO A 189 8.90 14.29 -16.62
N VAL A 190 7.91 13.78 -15.88
CA VAL A 190 6.74 13.05 -16.43
C VAL A 190 6.01 13.85 -17.52
N GLN A 191 5.95 15.17 -17.37
CA GLN A 191 5.35 16.09 -18.33
C GLN A 191 6.05 16.03 -19.68
N GLN A 192 7.39 16.00 -19.69
CA GLN A 192 8.18 15.91 -20.91
C GLN A 192 7.99 14.55 -21.59
N LEU A 193 7.95 13.45 -20.83
CA LEU A 193 7.66 12.12 -21.38
C LEU A 193 6.28 12.08 -22.06
N LYS A 194 5.27 12.74 -21.47
CA LYS A 194 3.94 12.90 -22.04
C LYS A 194 3.95 13.80 -23.29
N ASP A 195 4.75 14.85 -23.32
CA ASP A 195 4.88 15.73 -24.51
C ASP A 195 5.58 15.00 -25.67
N ASN A 196 6.60 14.19 -25.39
CA ASN A 196 7.36 13.45 -26.41
C ASN A 196 6.51 12.44 -27.22
N ILE A 197 5.43 11.88 -26.64
CA ILE A 197 4.51 10.96 -27.34
C ILE A 197 3.36 11.69 -28.05
N CYS A 198 3.24 13.01 -27.84
CA CYS A 198 2.18 13.84 -28.39
C CYS A 198 2.63 14.49 -29.71
N SER A 199 2.51 13.78 -30.82
CA SER A 199 2.77 14.35 -32.14
C SER A 199 1.74 15.44 -32.51
N PRO A 200 2.15 16.55 -33.14
CA PRO A 200 1.24 17.63 -33.56
C PRO A 200 0.11 17.10 -34.46
N GLY A 201 -1.15 17.37 -34.08
CA GLY A 201 -2.34 16.88 -34.80
C GLY A 201 -2.55 15.36 -34.75
N GLY A 202 -1.75 14.64 -33.94
CA GLY A 202 -1.78 13.19 -33.87
C GLY A 202 -2.87 12.60 -32.97
N ILE A 203 -2.95 11.27 -32.97
CA ILE A 203 -3.94 10.48 -32.21
C ILE A 203 -3.83 10.77 -30.70
N THR A 204 -2.61 10.81 -30.16
CA THR A 204 -2.35 11.10 -28.74
C THR A 204 -2.84 12.49 -28.34
N ALA A 205 -2.67 13.49 -29.21
CA ALA A 205 -3.11 14.87 -28.94
C ALA A 205 -4.63 14.94 -28.74
N MET A 206 -5.40 14.24 -29.58
CA MET A 206 -6.87 14.18 -29.47
C MET A 206 -7.33 13.46 -28.19
N GLY A 207 -6.63 12.38 -27.81
CA GLY A 207 -6.87 11.67 -26.55
C GLY A 207 -6.62 12.54 -25.34
N LEU A 208 -5.45 13.20 -25.27
CA LEU A 208 -5.09 14.11 -24.18
C LEU A 208 -6.04 15.30 -24.09
N PHE A 209 -6.41 15.90 -25.22
CA PHE A 209 -7.39 16.99 -25.25
C PHE A 209 -8.73 16.56 -24.61
N THR A 210 -9.19 15.35 -24.90
CA THR A 210 -10.43 14.82 -24.33
C THR A 210 -10.30 14.56 -22.83
N LEU A 211 -9.16 14.07 -22.35
CA LEU A 211 -8.90 13.88 -20.91
C LEU A 211 -8.89 15.22 -20.17
N GLU A 212 -8.25 16.25 -20.72
CA GLU A 212 -8.23 17.60 -20.14
C GLU A 212 -9.63 18.22 -20.15
N LYS A 213 -10.38 18.10 -21.26
CA LYS A 213 -11.77 18.58 -21.37
C LYS A 213 -12.68 18.01 -20.28
N ASN A 214 -12.46 16.74 -19.90
CA ASN A 214 -13.26 16.06 -18.87
C ASN A 214 -12.65 16.17 -17.47
N GLY A 215 -11.64 17.02 -17.25
CA GLY A 215 -11.09 17.27 -15.93
C GLY A 215 -10.36 16.08 -15.32
N PHE A 216 -9.71 15.23 -16.12
CA PHE A 216 -9.03 14.02 -15.64
C PHE A 216 -8.08 14.27 -14.46
N LYS A 217 -7.25 15.31 -14.53
CA LYS A 217 -6.35 15.69 -13.43
C LYS A 217 -7.12 16.10 -12.17
N TYR A 218 -8.19 16.89 -12.33
CA TYR A 218 -9.02 17.31 -11.21
C TYR A 218 -9.65 16.10 -10.51
N GLY A 219 -10.23 15.15 -11.26
CA GLY A 219 -10.83 13.96 -10.68
C GLY A 219 -9.85 13.12 -9.85
N ILE A 220 -8.58 13.03 -10.26
CA ILE A 220 -7.54 12.34 -9.48
C ILE A 220 -7.21 13.12 -8.20
N ILE A 221 -6.99 14.44 -8.31
CA ILE A 221 -6.65 15.29 -7.16
C ILE A 221 -7.78 15.26 -6.12
N ASP A 222 -9.03 15.43 -6.57
CA ASP A 222 -10.22 15.44 -5.72
C ASP A 222 -10.43 14.09 -5.01
N ALA A 223 -10.19 12.97 -5.70
CA ALA A 223 -10.25 11.63 -5.09
C ALA A 223 -9.19 11.45 -3.98
N VAL A 224 -7.97 11.94 -4.19
CA VAL A 224 -6.91 11.90 -3.18
C VAL A 224 -7.26 12.80 -2.01
N ASP A 225 -7.72 14.02 -2.25
CA ASP A 225 -8.15 14.96 -1.21
C ASP A 225 -9.28 14.38 -0.35
N ALA A 226 -10.29 13.78 -0.97
CA ALA A 226 -11.38 13.10 -0.27
C ALA A 226 -10.87 11.96 0.64
N ALA A 227 -9.92 11.15 0.16
CA ALA A 227 -9.30 10.10 0.95
C ALA A 227 -8.47 10.66 2.12
N VAL A 228 -7.75 11.77 1.93
CA VAL A 228 -7.02 12.47 3.00
C VAL A 228 -7.98 12.97 4.07
N GLN A 229 -9.08 13.62 3.69
CA GLN A 229 -10.07 14.09 4.65
C GLN A 229 -10.69 12.95 5.44
N LYS A 230 -10.97 11.81 4.78
CA LYS A 230 -11.49 10.63 5.47
C LYS A 230 -10.46 10.04 6.45
N SER A 231 -9.19 9.93 6.07
CA SER A 231 -8.11 9.46 6.95
C SER A 231 -8.01 10.33 8.21
N LYS A 232 -7.96 11.66 8.03
CA LYS A 232 -7.94 12.63 9.13
C LYS A 232 -9.16 12.52 10.02
N ALA A 233 -10.35 12.31 9.45
CA ALA A 233 -11.59 12.17 10.21
C ALA A 233 -11.61 10.89 11.07
N MET A 234 -10.97 9.81 10.63
CA MET A 234 -10.78 8.58 11.43
C MET A 234 -9.72 8.76 12.53
N GLY A 235 -8.76 9.66 12.28
CA GLY A 235 -7.70 10.10 13.22
C GLY A 235 -8.19 10.92 14.41
N LYS A 236 -9.40 11.49 14.34
CA LYS A 236 -10.07 12.19 15.44
C LYS A 236 -10.83 11.19 16.29
#